data_AF-A0A819EQA9-F1
#
_entry.id   AF-A0A819EQA9-F1
#
_cell.length_a   1.000
_cell.length_b   1.000
_cell.length_c   1.000
_cell.angle_alpha   90.00
_cell.angle_beta   90.00
_cell.angle_gamma   90.00
#
_symmetry.space_group_name_H-M   'P 1'
#
loop_
_entity.id
_entity.type
_entity.pdbx_description
1 polymer ?
#
loop_
_entity_poly.entity_id
_entity_poly.type
_entity_poly.pdbx_seq_one_letter_code
_entity_poly.pdbx_strand_id
1 'polypeptide(L)'
;YVRMENPCMNFLSSTLLADDRSLISTIVHEMTHSWIGNLVTHENWEHFWLNEGFTSFIEAKILGNLAKTNEKEIRRFHAAQQWQDLKNAIDTFGSTQPYTCLVYRLNNIDLDVTYGSVQCYKGVALLWHLEQNIIGSESKFEEFIRSYSIKFGGKNLNTDDFIQYFKSYFPQAPSVDWKSWIYTFGMPPITHDYSTQLEQQCHKLVNQQTSNNTTTNRILKHADCNMSKYSNWKIRILWYQLYIRVKYYDVLDDLFKFLEIYDCTKFVKLLYAEFKSSWPNMML
;
A
#
# COMPACT_ATOMS: atom_id res chain seq x y z
N TYR A 1 -9.52 12.96 1.03
CA TYR A 1 -8.52 11.96 0.59
C TYR A 1 -7.11 12.54 0.73
N VAL A 2 -6.07 11.72 0.81
CA VAL A 2 -4.67 12.21 0.87
C VAL A 2 -4.19 12.70 -0.50
N ARG A 3 -4.77 12.17 -1.58
CA ARG A 3 -4.34 12.35 -2.96
C ARG A 3 -5.47 12.01 -3.93
N MET A 4 -5.40 12.54 -5.15
CA MET A 4 -6.29 12.22 -6.27
C MET A 4 -5.60 12.53 -7.61
N GLU A 5 -5.76 11.63 -8.57
CA GLU A 5 -5.09 11.59 -9.88
C GLU A 5 -5.79 12.41 -10.98
N ASN A 6 -6.39 13.55 -10.62
CA ASN A 6 -7.15 14.36 -11.58
C ASN A 6 -6.27 14.74 -12.80
N PRO A 7 -6.72 14.43 -14.04
CA PRO A 7 -5.93 14.69 -15.24
C PRO A 7 -5.47 16.15 -15.31
N CYS A 8 -4.18 16.35 -15.65
CA CYS A 8 -3.49 17.65 -15.71
C CYS A 8 -3.29 18.38 -14.36
N MET A 9 -3.92 17.95 -13.26
CA MET A 9 -3.84 18.63 -11.98
C MET A 9 -4.07 17.68 -10.80
N ASN A 10 -3.05 16.90 -10.43
CA ASN A 10 -3.13 16.01 -9.27
C ASN A 10 -3.39 16.81 -7.98
N PHE A 11 -4.36 16.38 -7.18
CA PHE A 11 -4.64 16.99 -5.88
C PHE A 11 -3.85 16.24 -4.81
N LEU A 12 -3.07 16.97 -4.02
CA LEU A 12 -2.18 16.42 -3.02
C LEU A 12 -2.41 17.11 -1.68
N SER A 13 -2.58 16.31 -0.63
CA SER A 13 -2.69 16.83 0.75
C SER A 13 -1.40 17.55 1.15
N SER A 14 -1.54 18.66 1.87
CA SER A 14 -0.41 19.41 2.45
C SER A 14 0.44 18.57 3.40
N THR A 15 -0.11 17.47 3.93
CA THR A 15 0.61 16.47 4.73
C THR A 15 1.80 15.87 3.99
N LEU A 16 1.81 15.89 2.66
CA LEU A 16 2.93 15.37 1.85
C LEU A 16 4.17 16.28 1.86
N LEU A 17 4.04 17.51 2.35
CA LEU A 17 5.16 18.45 2.52
C LEU A 17 6.03 18.04 3.73
N ALA A 18 6.75 16.93 3.58
CA ALA A 18 7.86 16.59 4.46
C ALA A 18 9.13 17.30 3.96
N ASP A 19 9.90 17.90 4.87
CA ASP A 19 11.10 18.69 4.56
C ASP A 19 12.22 17.89 3.84
N ASP A 20 12.10 16.57 3.80
CA ASP A 20 13.12 15.62 3.32
C ASP A 20 12.70 14.83 2.06
N ARG A 21 11.51 15.11 1.49
CA ARG A 21 10.92 14.38 0.34
C ARG A 21 10.66 12.89 0.58
N SER A 22 10.63 12.42 1.82
CA SER A 22 10.41 11.01 2.18
C SER A 22 9.03 10.45 1.77
N LEU A 23 8.12 11.30 1.31
CA LEU A 23 6.77 10.93 0.86
C LEU A 23 6.59 10.98 -0.67
N ILE A 24 7.68 11.09 -1.43
CA ILE A 24 7.69 11.19 -2.89
C ILE A 24 6.99 10.01 -3.60
N SER A 25 6.91 8.84 -2.95
CA SER A 25 6.17 7.68 -3.45
C SER A 25 4.73 8.03 -3.83
N THR A 26 4.10 8.89 -3.02
CA THR A 26 2.73 9.35 -3.25
C THR A 26 2.62 10.15 -4.55
N ILE A 27 3.61 10.99 -4.86
CA ILE A 27 3.63 11.76 -6.10
C ILE A 27 3.83 10.82 -7.30
N VAL A 28 4.75 9.86 -7.18
CA VAL A 28 5.02 8.86 -8.22
C VAL A 28 3.75 8.04 -8.52
N HIS A 29 2.98 7.67 -7.50
CA HIS A 29 1.71 6.97 -7.64
C HIS A 29 0.71 7.78 -8.49
N GLU A 30 0.43 9.03 -8.10
CA GLU A 30 -0.51 9.89 -8.86
C GLU A 30 -0.01 10.22 -10.27
N MET A 31 1.31 10.34 -10.48
CA MET A 31 1.86 10.52 -11.83
C MET A 31 1.66 9.28 -12.69
N THR A 32 1.82 8.09 -12.11
CA THR A 32 1.65 6.81 -12.80
C THR A 32 0.21 6.61 -13.26
N HIS A 33 -0.76 7.13 -12.51
CA HIS A 33 -2.16 7.11 -12.91
C HIS A 33 -2.45 7.79 -14.26
N SER A 34 -1.57 8.69 -14.72
CA SER A 34 -1.67 9.30 -16.06
C SER A 34 -1.73 8.25 -17.18
N TRP A 35 -1.07 7.10 -17.00
CA TRP A 35 -1.16 5.96 -17.93
C TRP A 35 -2.15 4.90 -17.47
N ILE A 36 -2.10 4.54 -16.19
CA ILE A 36 -2.92 3.45 -15.65
C ILE A 36 -3.96 4.02 -14.69
N GLY A 37 -5.16 4.22 -15.20
CA GLY A 37 -6.29 4.81 -14.52
C GLY A 37 -6.93 5.91 -15.37
N ASN A 38 -6.13 6.89 -15.80
CA ASN A 38 -6.61 7.98 -16.65
C ASN A 38 -6.63 7.62 -18.13
N LEU A 39 -5.60 6.92 -18.63
CA LEU A 39 -5.51 6.53 -20.05
C LEU A 39 -6.08 5.13 -20.29
N VAL A 40 -5.73 4.15 -19.45
CA VAL A 40 -6.36 2.83 -19.42
C VAL A 40 -7.16 2.72 -18.15
N THR A 41 -8.48 2.63 -18.26
CA THR A 41 -9.38 2.71 -17.11
C THR A 41 -10.06 1.36 -16.89
N HIS A 42 -10.34 0.98 -15.65
CA HIS A 42 -11.20 -0.18 -15.39
C HIS A 42 -12.64 0.09 -15.86
N GLU A 43 -13.37 -0.96 -16.23
CA GLU A 43 -14.76 -0.88 -16.70
C GLU A 43 -15.73 -0.45 -15.59
N ASN A 44 -15.52 -0.95 -14.38
CA ASN A 44 -16.29 -0.63 -13.19
C ASN A 44 -15.44 -0.95 -11.94
N TRP A 45 -15.97 -0.61 -10.76
CA TRP A 45 -15.26 -0.76 -9.48
C TRP A 45 -14.97 -2.22 -9.08
N GLU A 46 -15.59 -3.23 -9.70
CA GLU A 46 -15.22 -4.64 -9.48
C GLU A 46 -13.80 -4.93 -9.99
N HIS A 47 -13.36 -4.17 -11.00
CA HIS A 47 -12.06 -4.30 -11.65
C HIS A 47 -11.07 -3.23 -11.20
N PHE A 48 -11.32 -2.59 -10.05
CA PHE A 48 -10.52 -1.49 -9.50
C PHE A 48 -9.02 -1.80 -9.39
N TRP A 49 -8.66 -3.06 -9.16
CA TRP A 49 -7.26 -3.51 -9.10
C TRP A 49 -6.47 -3.22 -10.40
N LEU A 50 -7.14 -3.14 -11.56
CA LEU A 50 -6.48 -2.79 -12.83
C LEU A 50 -5.89 -1.38 -12.80
N ASN A 51 -6.48 -0.46 -12.03
CA ASN A 51 -5.91 0.87 -11.81
C ASN A 51 -4.88 0.82 -10.68
N GLU A 52 -5.31 0.54 -9.45
CA GLU A 52 -4.46 0.68 -8.26
C GLU A 52 -3.33 -0.34 -8.21
N GLY A 53 -3.62 -1.60 -8.55
CA GLY A 53 -2.64 -2.68 -8.49
C GLY A 53 -1.49 -2.45 -9.46
N PHE A 54 -1.79 -2.06 -10.70
CA PHE A 54 -0.77 -1.66 -11.67
C PHE A 54 -0.03 -0.40 -11.25
N THR A 55 -0.75 0.62 -10.78
CA THR A 55 -0.14 1.89 -10.38
C THR A 55 0.84 1.67 -9.23
N SER A 56 0.46 0.95 -8.18
CA SER A 56 1.35 0.61 -7.06
C SER A 56 2.50 -0.33 -7.46
N PHE A 57 2.29 -1.22 -8.43
CA PHE A 57 3.36 -2.07 -8.96
C PHE A 57 4.42 -1.26 -9.71
N ILE A 58 3.98 -0.33 -10.57
CA ILE A 58 4.86 0.56 -11.34
C ILE A 58 5.52 1.60 -10.41
N GLU A 59 4.80 2.11 -9.40
CA GLU A 59 5.33 2.99 -8.36
C GLU A 59 6.57 2.39 -7.70
N ALA A 60 6.50 1.13 -7.27
CA ALA A 60 7.63 0.44 -6.65
C ALA A 60 8.84 0.30 -7.59
N LYS A 61 8.62 0.11 -8.90
CA LYS A 61 9.69 0.10 -9.91
C LYS A 61 10.34 1.47 -10.06
N ILE A 62 9.54 2.53 -10.21
CA ILE A 62 10.06 3.90 -10.36
C ILE A 62 10.87 4.30 -9.12
N LEU A 63 10.40 3.96 -7.92
CA LEU A 63 11.12 4.24 -6.67
C LEU A 63 12.46 3.50 -6.59
N GLY A 64 12.51 2.24 -7.02
CA GLY A 64 13.77 1.52 -7.17
C GLY A 64 14.74 2.29 -8.08
N ASN A 65 14.28 2.70 -9.26
CA ASN A 65 15.11 3.41 -10.23
C ASN A 65 15.60 4.77 -9.72
N LEU A 66 14.74 5.49 -8.97
CA LEU A 66 15.08 6.79 -8.39
C LEU A 66 16.16 6.71 -7.31
N ALA A 67 16.31 5.56 -6.65
CA ALA A 67 17.27 5.40 -5.57
C ALA A 67 18.74 5.43 -6.04
N LYS A 68 19.00 5.23 -7.34
CA LYS A 68 20.33 5.19 -8.00
C LYS A 68 21.27 4.07 -7.54
N THR A 69 21.16 3.61 -6.30
CA THR A 69 21.83 2.44 -5.74
C THR A 69 20.79 1.52 -5.10
N ASN A 70 21.08 0.22 -5.03
CA ASN A 70 20.21 -0.76 -4.39
C ASN A 70 18.77 -0.81 -4.97
N GLU A 71 18.60 -0.50 -6.26
CA GLU A 71 17.30 -0.47 -6.96
C GLU A 71 16.42 -1.68 -6.64
N LYS A 72 16.95 -2.89 -6.85
CA LYS A 72 16.23 -4.14 -6.61
C LYS A 72 15.83 -4.32 -5.15
N GLU A 73 16.70 -3.89 -4.23
CA GLU A 73 16.47 -4.00 -2.81
C GLU A 73 15.36 -3.04 -2.36
N ILE A 74 15.38 -1.80 -2.85
CA ILE A 74 14.36 -0.79 -2.53
C ILE A 74 13.02 -1.18 -3.12
N ARG A 75 13.00 -1.64 -4.38
CA ARG A 75 11.80 -2.18 -5.01
C ARG A 75 11.20 -3.34 -4.20
N ARG A 76 12.03 -4.29 -3.75
CA ARG A 76 11.61 -5.40 -2.90
C ARG A 76 11.11 -4.94 -1.53
N PHE A 77 11.78 -3.96 -0.91
CA PHE A 77 11.37 -3.40 0.37
C PHE A 77 10.00 -2.74 0.29
N HIS A 78 9.73 -2.00 -0.79
CA HIS A 78 8.39 -1.47 -1.07
C HIS A 78 7.35 -2.58 -1.28
N ALA A 79 7.68 -3.64 -2.03
CA ALA A 79 6.78 -4.78 -2.20
C ALA A 79 6.52 -5.53 -0.88
N ALA A 80 7.53 -5.65 -0.01
CA ALA A 80 7.39 -6.22 1.34
C ALA A 80 6.40 -5.40 2.20
N GLN A 81 6.52 -4.07 2.16
CA GLN A 81 5.59 -3.18 2.85
C GLN A 81 4.16 -3.33 2.31
N GLN A 82 3.99 -3.37 0.98
CA GLN A 82 2.67 -3.57 0.36
C GLN A 82 2.06 -4.94 0.71
N TRP A 83 2.89 -5.98 0.82
CA TRP A 83 2.46 -7.30 1.30
C TRP A 83 2.02 -7.28 2.77
N GLN A 84 2.72 -6.53 3.62
CA GLN A 84 2.32 -6.36 5.01
C GLN A 84 1.03 -5.53 5.14
N ASP A 85 0.87 -4.49 4.32
CA ASP A 85 -0.37 -3.70 4.26
C ASP A 85 -1.56 -4.58 3.82
N LEU A 86 -1.35 -5.50 2.87
CA LEU A 86 -2.35 -6.49 2.45
C LEU A 86 -2.79 -7.39 3.61
N LYS A 87 -1.83 -7.94 4.37
CA LYS A 87 -2.13 -8.76 5.56
C LYS A 87 -2.97 -7.97 6.56
N ASN A 88 -2.52 -6.76 6.91
CA ASN A 88 -3.22 -5.90 7.86
C ASN A 88 -4.65 -5.57 7.40
N ALA A 89 -4.84 -5.32 6.10
CA ALA A 89 -6.15 -5.07 5.52
C ALA A 89 -7.05 -6.32 5.64
N ILE A 90 -6.55 -7.50 5.27
CA ILE A 90 -7.30 -8.75 5.39
C ILE A 90 -7.63 -9.09 6.84
N ASP A 91 -6.73 -8.86 7.78
CA ASP A 91 -6.97 -9.08 9.21
C ASP A 91 -8.05 -8.12 9.75
N THR A 92 -8.04 -6.87 9.30
CA THR A 92 -9.04 -5.85 9.67
C THR A 92 -10.42 -6.20 9.11
N PHE A 93 -10.47 -6.67 7.87
CA PHE A 93 -11.71 -6.96 7.17
C PHE A 93 -12.28 -8.34 7.53
N GLY A 94 -11.42 -9.32 7.78
CA GLY A 94 -11.75 -10.74 7.93
C GLY A 94 -11.50 -11.52 6.64
N SER A 95 -10.72 -12.60 6.73
CA SER A 95 -10.26 -13.41 5.60
C SER A 95 -11.37 -14.13 4.81
N THR A 96 -12.57 -14.20 5.35
CA THR A 96 -13.74 -14.83 4.71
C THR A 96 -14.64 -13.85 3.98
N GLN A 97 -14.34 -12.55 4.03
CA GLN A 97 -15.21 -11.53 3.46
C GLN A 97 -15.09 -11.46 1.93
N PRO A 98 -16.21 -11.29 1.18
CA PRO A 98 -16.18 -11.27 -0.27
C PRO A 98 -15.25 -10.20 -0.87
N TYR A 99 -15.19 -9.02 -0.27
CA TYR A 99 -14.35 -7.90 -0.71
C TYR A 99 -12.85 -8.09 -0.39
N THR A 100 -12.44 -9.28 0.06
CA THR A 100 -11.02 -9.66 0.15
C THR A 100 -10.50 -10.43 -1.08
N CYS A 101 -11.36 -10.71 -2.07
CA CYS A 101 -10.88 -11.13 -3.39
C CYS A 101 -10.50 -9.93 -4.27
N LEU A 102 -9.80 -10.22 -5.36
CA LEU A 102 -9.29 -9.21 -6.27
C LEU A 102 -10.42 -8.59 -7.11
N VAL A 103 -11.40 -9.41 -7.50
CA VAL A 103 -12.62 -9.02 -8.21
C VAL A 103 -13.82 -9.61 -7.50
N TYR A 104 -14.68 -8.76 -6.94
CA TYR A 104 -15.89 -9.14 -6.22
C TYR A 104 -17.11 -8.44 -6.81
N ARG A 105 -18.29 -9.03 -6.63
CA ARG A 105 -19.56 -8.41 -7.05
C ARG A 105 -19.97 -7.31 -6.07
N LEU A 106 -20.34 -6.15 -6.59
CA LEU A 106 -20.68 -4.96 -5.78
C LEU A 106 -22.09 -4.96 -5.20
N ASN A 107 -22.90 -5.99 -5.46
CA ASN A 107 -24.31 -6.02 -5.06
C ASN A 107 -24.47 -5.77 -3.55
N ASN A 108 -25.11 -4.64 -3.20
CA ASN A 108 -25.40 -4.20 -1.83
C ASN A 108 -24.16 -3.93 -0.96
N ILE A 109 -23.03 -3.58 -1.56
CA ILE A 109 -21.81 -3.20 -0.84
C ILE A 109 -21.57 -1.70 -1.00
N ASP A 110 -21.38 -1.01 0.12
CA ASP A 110 -20.94 0.38 0.11
C ASP A 110 -19.45 0.46 -0.25
N LEU A 111 -19.15 1.13 -1.36
CA LEU A 111 -17.80 1.32 -1.89
C LEU A 111 -16.89 2.09 -0.91
N ASP A 112 -17.47 2.95 -0.07
CA ASP A 112 -16.71 3.69 0.94
C ASP A 112 -16.24 2.80 2.09
N VAL A 113 -16.90 1.65 2.28
CA VAL A 113 -16.53 0.63 3.29
C VAL A 113 -15.48 -0.33 2.74
N THR A 114 -15.52 -0.65 1.45
CA THR A 114 -14.60 -1.60 0.82
C THR A 114 -13.38 -0.96 0.18
N TYR A 115 -13.14 0.34 0.42
CA TYR A 115 -12.18 1.13 -0.33
C TYR A 115 -10.77 0.50 -0.41
N GLY A 116 -10.56 -0.24 -1.49
CA GLY A 116 -9.39 -0.33 -2.36
C GLY A 116 -8.14 -1.03 -1.87
N SER A 117 -7.84 -1.06 -0.57
CA SER A 117 -6.52 -1.50 -0.09
C SER A 117 -6.23 -2.96 -0.43
N VAL A 118 -7.22 -3.85 -0.28
CA VAL A 118 -7.05 -5.26 -0.64
C VAL A 118 -6.82 -5.41 -2.14
N GLN A 119 -7.67 -4.79 -2.98
CA GLN A 119 -7.59 -4.89 -4.44
C GLN A 119 -6.27 -4.32 -4.96
N CYS A 120 -5.84 -3.18 -4.41
CA CYS A 120 -4.55 -2.56 -4.69
C CYS A 120 -3.40 -3.53 -4.42
N TYR A 121 -3.21 -3.95 -3.17
CA TYR A 121 -2.03 -4.74 -2.79
C TYR A 121 -2.08 -6.19 -3.26
N LYS A 122 -3.28 -6.79 -3.38
CA LYS A 122 -3.46 -8.11 -3.99
C LYS A 122 -3.18 -8.07 -5.49
N GLY A 123 -3.53 -6.96 -6.15
CA GLY A 123 -3.16 -6.69 -7.55
C GLY A 123 -1.66 -6.58 -7.74
N VAL A 124 -0.96 -5.87 -6.84
CA VAL A 124 0.52 -5.83 -6.83
C VAL A 124 1.10 -7.23 -6.70
N ALA A 125 0.60 -8.05 -5.77
CA ALA A 125 1.07 -9.42 -5.58
C ALA A 125 0.88 -10.28 -6.84
N LEU A 126 -0.26 -10.16 -7.53
CA LEU A 126 -0.49 -10.85 -8.81
C LEU A 126 0.52 -10.38 -9.87
N LEU A 127 0.70 -9.08 -10.06
CA LEU A 127 1.64 -8.54 -11.06
C LEU A 127 3.09 -8.93 -10.75
N TRP A 128 3.46 -8.95 -9.47
CA TRP A 128 4.75 -9.47 -9.00
C TRP A 128 4.93 -10.94 -9.36
N HIS A 129 3.92 -11.79 -9.10
CA HIS A 129 3.94 -13.20 -9.47
C HIS A 129 4.11 -13.38 -10.99
N LEU A 130 3.35 -12.63 -11.79
CA LEU A 130 3.43 -12.70 -13.24
C LEU A 130 4.83 -12.32 -13.73
N GLU A 131 5.41 -11.23 -13.24
CA GLU A 131 6.74 -10.81 -13.65
C GLU A 131 7.83 -11.79 -13.20
N GLN A 132 7.84 -12.16 -11.92
CA GLN A 132 8.98 -12.86 -11.30
C GLN A 132 8.93 -14.37 -11.50
N ASN A 133 7.74 -14.98 -11.48
CA ASN A 133 7.58 -16.43 -11.50
C ASN A 133 7.06 -16.98 -12.83
N ILE A 134 6.20 -16.23 -13.53
CA ILE A 134 5.60 -16.69 -14.78
C ILE A 134 6.47 -16.28 -15.98
N ILE A 135 6.85 -15.00 -16.04
CA ILE A 135 7.68 -14.47 -17.14
C ILE A 135 9.17 -14.60 -16.83
N GLY A 136 9.56 -14.40 -15.57
CA GLY A 136 10.96 -14.48 -15.12
C GLY A 136 11.86 -13.39 -15.71
N SER A 137 11.28 -12.28 -16.19
CA SER A 137 12.01 -11.20 -16.85
C SER A 137 11.31 -9.86 -16.68
N GLU A 138 11.97 -8.96 -15.95
CA GLU A 138 11.48 -7.60 -15.69
C GLU A 138 11.34 -6.80 -17.00
N SER A 139 12.33 -6.87 -17.88
CA SER A 139 12.30 -6.14 -19.16
C SER A 139 11.16 -6.58 -20.08
N LYS A 140 10.93 -7.90 -20.22
CA LYS A 140 9.80 -8.42 -21.00
C LYS A 140 8.46 -8.01 -20.42
N PHE A 141 8.34 -7.98 -19.10
CA PHE A 141 7.10 -7.55 -18.44
C PHE A 141 6.87 -6.04 -18.58
N GLU A 142 7.92 -5.22 -18.53
CA GLU A 142 7.84 -3.78 -18.82
C GLU A 142 7.43 -3.49 -20.26
N GLU A 143 7.95 -4.25 -21.23
CA GLU A 143 7.50 -4.20 -22.62
C GLU A 143 6.01 -4.54 -22.75
N PHE A 144 5.55 -5.54 -22.01
CA PHE A 144 4.12 -5.88 -21.93
C PHE A 144 3.29 -4.74 -21.34
N ILE A 145 3.71 -4.12 -20.23
CA ILE A 145 2.98 -2.97 -19.63
C ILE A 145 2.90 -1.81 -20.61
N ARG A 146 3.98 -1.51 -21.33
CA ARG A 146 3.98 -0.48 -22.38
C ARG A 146 3.00 -0.85 -23.51
N SER A 147 3.05 -2.09 -23.97
CA SER A 147 2.16 -2.60 -25.01
C SER A 147 0.69 -2.56 -24.60
N TYR A 148 0.39 -2.98 -23.36
CA TYR A 148 -0.93 -2.90 -22.73
C TYR A 148 -1.46 -1.46 -22.72
N SER A 149 -0.62 -0.50 -22.28
CA SER A 149 -0.97 0.92 -22.23
C SER A 149 -1.29 1.49 -23.62
N ILE A 150 -0.53 1.10 -24.65
CA ILE A 150 -0.77 1.51 -26.04
C ILE A 150 -2.03 0.87 -26.61
N LYS A 151 -2.24 -0.44 -26.38
CA LYS A 151 -3.36 -1.21 -26.93
C LYS A 151 -4.72 -0.72 -26.41
N PHE A 152 -4.76 -0.35 -25.14
CA PHE A 152 -5.98 -0.03 -24.41
C PHE A 152 -6.12 1.44 -24.06
N GLY A 153 -5.22 2.30 -24.52
CA GLY A 153 -5.34 3.74 -24.31
C GLY A 153 -6.67 4.28 -24.84
N GLY A 154 -7.38 5.03 -24.00
CA GLY A 154 -8.72 5.55 -24.27
C GLY A 154 -9.84 4.52 -24.16
N LYS A 155 -9.61 3.37 -23.51
CA LYS A 155 -10.59 2.30 -23.32
C LYS A 155 -10.78 1.95 -21.85
N ASN A 156 -11.93 1.34 -21.61
CA ASN A 156 -12.31 0.75 -20.34
C ASN A 156 -12.16 -0.77 -20.41
N LEU A 157 -11.59 -1.40 -19.38
CA LEU A 157 -11.28 -2.83 -19.37
C LEU A 157 -11.82 -3.55 -18.14
N ASN A 158 -12.28 -4.77 -18.34
CA ASN A 158 -12.44 -5.71 -17.24
C ASN A 158 -11.21 -6.63 -17.10
N THR A 159 -11.26 -7.44 -16.05
CA THR A 159 -10.19 -8.40 -15.74
C THR A 159 -10.03 -9.48 -16.82
N ASP A 160 -11.09 -9.86 -17.52
CA ASP A 160 -10.99 -10.86 -18.60
C ASP A 160 -10.26 -10.30 -19.81
N ASP A 161 -10.46 -9.02 -20.17
CA ASP A 161 -9.70 -8.33 -21.22
C ASP A 161 -8.19 -8.37 -20.93
N PHE A 162 -7.81 -8.09 -19.67
CA PHE A 162 -6.42 -8.18 -19.23
C PHE A 162 -5.86 -9.60 -19.37
N ILE A 163 -6.58 -10.62 -18.88
CA ILE A 163 -6.13 -12.02 -18.93
C ILE A 163 -5.95 -12.49 -20.38
N GLN A 164 -6.92 -12.19 -21.24
CA GLN A 164 -6.87 -12.55 -22.65
C GLN A 164 -5.68 -11.89 -23.32
N TYR A 165 -5.45 -10.60 -23.05
CA TYR A 165 -4.30 -9.88 -23.60
C TYR A 165 -2.98 -10.47 -23.12
N PHE A 166 -2.83 -10.71 -21.81
CA PHE A 166 -1.64 -11.33 -21.24
C PHE A 166 -1.32 -12.69 -21.89
N LYS A 167 -2.32 -13.57 -22.03
CA LYS A 167 -2.17 -14.88 -22.70
C LYS A 167 -1.77 -14.74 -24.16
N SER A 168 -2.35 -13.76 -24.88
CA SER A 168 -2.03 -13.52 -26.29
C SER A 168 -0.61 -12.97 -26.48
N TYR A 169 -0.14 -12.13 -25.55
CA TYR A 169 1.18 -11.51 -25.59
C TYR A 169 2.28 -12.51 -25.19
N PHE A 170 1.97 -13.41 -24.26
CA PHE A 170 2.88 -14.45 -23.77
C PHE A 170 2.32 -15.88 -24.00
N PRO A 171 2.17 -16.33 -25.26
CA PRO A 171 1.54 -17.62 -25.57
C PRO A 171 2.34 -18.84 -25.08
N GLN A 172 3.62 -18.65 -24.76
CA GLN A 172 4.53 -19.69 -24.26
C GLN A 172 4.75 -19.62 -22.74
N ALA A 173 4.11 -18.68 -22.04
CA ALA A 173 4.25 -18.60 -20.58
C ALA A 173 3.62 -19.82 -19.89
N PRO A 174 4.14 -20.22 -18.72
CA PRO A 174 3.49 -21.21 -17.86
C PRO A 174 2.03 -20.84 -17.56
N SER A 175 1.19 -21.86 -17.35
CA SER A 175 -0.21 -21.65 -16.98
C SER A 175 -0.31 -20.96 -15.61
N VAL A 176 -1.18 -19.96 -15.52
CA VAL A 176 -1.50 -19.24 -14.28
C VAL A 176 -2.87 -19.68 -13.80
N ASP A 177 -3.00 -19.95 -12.49
CA ASP A 177 -4.29 -20.19 -11.85
C ASP A 177 -5.07 -18.89 -11.63
N TRP A 178 -5.58 -18.32 -12.72
CA TRP A 178 -6.33 -17.06 -12.70
C TRP A 178 -7.52 -17.10 -11.75
N LYS A 179 -8.21 -18.25 -11.65
CA LYS A 179 -9.39 -18.37 -10.82
C LYS A 179 -9.04 -18.16 -9.34
N SER A 180 -7.99 -18.80 -8.86
CA SER A 180 -7.56 -18.65 -7.47
C SER A 180 -7.02 -17.26 -7.17
N TRP A 181 -6.30 -16.65 -8.11
CA TRP A 181 -5.81 -15.27 -7.93
C TRP A 181 -6.93 -14.23 -7.87
N ILE A 182 -7.95 -14.39 -8.70
CA ILE A 182 -8.97 -13.36 -8.89
C ILE A 182 -10.09 -13.48 -7.85
N TYR A 183 -10.57 -14.70 -7.60
CA TYR A 183 -11.83 -14.92 -6.90
C TYR A 183 -11.70 -15.52 -5.49
N THR A 184 -10.51 -15.94 -5.06
CA THR A 184 -10.31 -16.49 -3.71
C THR A 184 -10.24 -15.37 -2.66
N PHE A 185 -10.94 -15.57 -1.54
CA PHE A 185 -10.95 -14.67 -0.39
C PHE A 185 -9.62 -14.73 0.39
N GLY A 186 -9.34 -13.72 1.21
CA GLY A 186 -8.16 -13.67 2.06
C GLY A 186 -6.85 -13.50 1.28
N MET A 187 -5.77 -14.11 1.77
CA MET A 187 -4.44 -13.95 1.15
C MET A 187 -4.35 -14.62 -0.23
N PRO A 188 -3.46 -14.13 -1.12
CA PRO A 188 -3.16 -14.80 -2.39
C PRO A 188 -2.79 -16.28 -2.24
N PRO A 189 -3.01 -17.11 -3.28
CA PRO A 189 -2.69 -18.54 -3.24
C PRO A 189 -1.19 -18.82 -3.14
N ILE A 190 -0.35 -17.84 -3.48
CA ILE A 190 1.11 -17.95 -3.47
C ILE A 190 1.64 -16.81 -2.60
N THR A 191 2.53 -17.18 -1.66
CA THR A 191 3.34 -16.21 -0.92
C THR A 191 4.70 -16.09 -1.59
N HIS A 192 5.15 -14.86 -1.80
CA HIS A 192 6.49 -14.58 -2.31
C HIS A 192 7.44 -14.26 -1.16
N ASP A 193 8.72 -14.57 -1.35
CA ASP A 193 9.76 -14.08 -0.48
C ASP A 193 10.10 -12.63 -0.85
N TYR A 194 9.69 -11.70 0.00
CA TYR A 194 9.99 -10.28 -0.10
C TYR A 194 11.12 -9.86 0.84
N SER A 195 11.85 -10.81 1.46
CA SER A 195 12.86 -10.50 2.46
C SER A 195 13.93 -9.56 1.92
N THR A 196 14.28 -8.55 2.72
CA THR A 196 15.31 -7.56 2.40
C THR A 196 16.27 -7.36 3.57
N GLN A 197 17.51 -6.98 3.27
CA GLN A 197 18.47 -6.48 4.26
C GLN A 197 17.95 -5.24 4.97
N LEU A 198 17.23 -4.36 4.28
CA LEU A 198 16.60 -3.17 4.88
C LEU A 198 15.60 -3.56 5.98
N GLU A 199 14.71 -4.51 5.69
CA GLU A 199 13.77 -5.03 6.68
C GLU A 199 14.49 -5.75 7.84
N GLN A 200 15.53 -6.53 7.54
CA GLN A 200 16.34 -7.19 8.56
C GLN A 200 17.02 -6.19 9.51
N GLN A 201 17.48 -5.05 9.00
CA GLN A 201 18.03 -3.98 9.84
C GLN A 201 16.97 -3.39 10.78
N CYS A 202 15.75 -3.16 10.29
CA CYS A 202 14.62 -2.74 11.12
C CYS A 202 14.32 -3.75 12.22
N HIS A 203 14.18 -5.04 11.88
CA HIS A 203 13.92 -6.11 12.85
C HIS A 203 15.05 -6.24 13.88
N LYS A 204 16.30 -6.12 13.45
CA LYS A 204 17.46 -6.16 14.35
C LYS A 204 17.40 -5.03 15.38
N LEU A 205 17.06 -3.81 14.96
CA LEU A 205 16.91 -2.68 15.86
C LEU A 205 15.77 -2.92 16.86
N VAL A 206 14.61 -3.38 16.41
CA VAL A 206 13.47 -3.72 17.28
C VAL A 206 13.88 -4.78 18.31
N ASN A 207 14.53 -5.86 17.89
CA ASN A 207 14.98 -6.93 18.77
C ASN A 207 16.01 -6.45 19.80
N GLN A 208 16.93 -5.56 19.42
CA GLN A 208 17.88 -4.95 20.36
C GLN A 208 17.18 -4.10 21.43
N GLN A 209 16.13 -3.37 21.05
CA GLN A 209 15.36 -2.55 21.99
C GLN A 209 14.48 -3.41 22.92
N THR A 210 13.91 -4.51 22.44
CA THR A 210 13.04 -5.40 23.24
C THR A 210 13.81 -6.39 24.11
N SER A 211 14.96 -6.89 23.67
CA SER A 211 15.74 -7.91 24.40
C SER A 211 16.44 -7.37 25.64
N ASN A 212 16.67 -6.04 25.73
CA ASN A 212 17.34 -5.41 26.86
C ASN A 212 16.49 -5.31 28.15
N ASN A 213 15.37 -6.03 28.25
CA ASN A 213 14.44 -6.04 29.41
C ASN A 213 14.06 -4.63 29.88
N THR A 214 14.11 -3.67 28.96
CA THR A 214 13.67 -2.31 29.22
C THR A 214 12.15 -2.34 29.05
N THR A 215 11.42 -2.07 30.13
CA THR A 215 9.97 -1.86 30.08
C THR A 215 9.68 -0.90 28.93
N THR A 216 8.57 -1.06 28.22
CA THR A 216 8.19 -0.19 27.10
C THR A 216 8.40 1.30 27.41
N ASN A 217 8.13 1.70 28.66
CA ASN A 217 8.42 3.03 29.22
C ASN A 217 9.87 3.55 29.06
N ARG A 218 10.89 2.70 28.96
CA ARG A 218 12.29 3.11 28.70
C ARG A 218 12.56 3.31 27.22
N ILE A 219 11.96 2.53 26.32
CA ILE A 219 12.01 2.78 24.86
C ILE A 219 11.37 4.14 24.58
N LEU A 220 10.26 4.46 25.25
CA LEU A 220 9.58 5.76 25.11
C LEU A 220 10.37 6.90 25.76
N LYS A 221 11.16 6.66 26.82
CA LYS A 221 12.06 7.68 27.41
C LYS A 221 13.36 7.89 26.63
N HIS A 222 13.81 6.89 25.86
CA HIS A 222 15.04 6.95 25.05
C HIS A 222 14.79 7.34 23.60
N ALA A 223 13.61 7.01 23.05
CA ALA A 223 13.11 7.69 21.88
C ALA A 223 12.87 9.14 22.32
N ASP A 224 13.64 10.09 21.80
CA ASP A 224 13.26 11.50 21.85
C ASP A 224 11.75 11.62 21.55
N CYS A 225 10.94 11.84 22.58
CA CYS A 225 9.50 12.12 22.44
C CYS A 225 9.23 13.43 21.69
N ASN A 226 10.28 14.11 21.21
CA ASN A 226 10.16 15.29 20.40
C ASN A 226 9.66 14.93 18.99
N MET A 227 8.38 14.60 18.89
CA MET A 227 7.67 14.25 17.65
C MET A 227 7.75 15.35 16.60
N SER A 228 7.95 16.60 17.03
CA SER A 228 8.12 17.75 16.15
C SER A 228 9.35 17.60 15.24
N LYS A 229 10.35 16.79 15.59
CA LYS A 229 11.53 16.53 14.75
C LYS A 229 11.26 15.71 13.49
N TYR A 230 10.16 14.95 13.46
CA TYR A 230 9.81 14.12 12.30
C TYR A 230 8.80 14.88 11.44
N SER A 231 9.17 15.50 10.32
CA SER A 231 8.18 16.17 9.45
C SER A 231 7.29 15.18 8.67
N ASN A 232 7.72 13.92 8.54
CA ASN A 232 6.95 12.87 7.88
C ASN A 232 5.77 12.39 8.74
N TRP A 233 4.55 12.63 8.25
CA TRP A 233 3.31 12.23 8.95
C TRP A 233 3.15 10.73 9.15
N LYS A 234 3.61 9.87 8.22
CA LYS A 234 3.49 8.41 8.34
C LYS A 234 4.27 7.93 9.56
N ILE A 235 5.48 8.47 9.76
CA ILE A 235 6.30 8.19 10.94
C ILE A 235 5.59 8.70 12.21
N ARG A 236 5.05 9.93 12.19
CA ARG A 236 4.32 10.48 13.35
C ARG A 236 3.14 9.62 13.79
N ILE A 237 2.32 9.16 12.84
CA ILE A 237 1.16 8.33 13.15
C ILE A 237 1.55 7.00 13.77
N LEU A 238 2.59 6.33 13.26
CA LEU A 238 3.07 5.06 13.83
C LEU A 238 3.56 5.25 15.27
N TRP A 239 4.24 6.36 15.56
CA TRP A 239 4.61 6.72 16.91
C TRP A 239 3.40 7.00 17.80
N TYR A 240 2.43 7.80 17.36
CA TYR A 240 1.20 8.03 18.13
C TYR A 240 0.44 6.73 18.41
N GLN A 241 0.32 5.83 17.43
CA GLN A 241 -0.28 4.51 17.65
C GLN A 241 0.48 3.71 18.71
N LEU A 242 1.82 3.72 18.66
CA LEU A 242 2.64 3.09 19.69
C LEU A 242 2.38 3.72 21.07
N TYR A 243 2.39 5.05 21.18
CA TYR A 243 2.16 5.77 22.44
C TYR A 243 0.76 5.52 23.03
N ILE A 244 -0.27 5.43 22.19
CA ILE A 244 -1.63 5.10 22.61
C ILE A 244 -1.67 3.68 23.19
N ARG A 245 -1.12 2.68 22.46
CA ARG A 245 -1.10 1.26 22.88
C ARG A 245 -0.43 1.05 24.23
N VAL A 246 0.64 1.80 24.49
CA VAL A 246 1.46 1.71 25.70
C VAL A 246 0.98 2.66 26.80
N LYS A 247 -0.11 3.40 26.56
CA LYS A 247 -0.76 4.33 27.50
C LYS A 247 0.15 5.45 27.99
N TYR A 248 0.90 6.06 27.08
CA TYR A 248 1.80 7.18 27.39
C TYR A 248 1.08 8.53 27.26
N TYR A 249 0.75 9.15 28.40
CA TYR A 249 -0.13 10.33 28.45
C TYR A 249 0.52 11.64 27.98
N ASP A 250 1.84 11.78 28.11
CA ASP A 250 2.53 13.04 27.80
C ASP A 250 2.45 13.44 26.32
N VAL A 251 2.03 12.52 25.44
CA VAL A 251 1.89 12.78 23.99
C VAL A 251 0.55 13.40 23.60
N LEU A 252 -0.44 13.42 24.51
CA LEU A 252 -1.83 13.72 24.14
C LEU A 252 -2.03 15.12 23.60
N ASP A 253 -1.43 16.14 24.24
CA ASP A 253 -1.54 17.52 23.78
C ASP A 253 -0.94 17.72 22.38
N ASP A 254 0.20 17.07 22.11
CA ASP A 254 0.85 17.11 20.79
C ASP A 254 0.02 16.39 19.73
N LEU A 255 -0.56 15.24 20.08
CA LEU A 255 -1.46 14.47 19.23
C LEU A 255 -2.74 15.24 18.90
N PHE A 256 -3.38 15.90 19.87
CA PHE A 256 -4.56 16.72 19.60
C PHE A 256 -4.24 17.90 18.68
N LYS A 257 -3.13 18.61 18.92
CA LYS A 257 -2.65 19.66 18.01
C LYS A 257 -2.37 19.11 16.61
N PHE A 258 -1.78 17.93 16.51
CA PHE A 258 -1.54 17.28 15.22
C PHE A 258 -2.86 16.99 14.50
N LEU A 259 -3.89 16.50 15.20
CA LEU A 259 -5.21 16.24 14.63
C LEU A 259 -5.95 17.52 14.22
N GLU A 260 -5.79 18.62 14.97
CA GLU A 260 -6.35 19.93 14.61
C GLU A 260 -5.70 20.52 13.35
N ILE A 261 -4.39 20.34 13.18
CA ILE A 261 -3.64 20.86 12.03
C ILE A 261 -3.88 20.02 10.78
N TYR A 262 -3.98 18.70 10.94
CA TYR A 262 -4.05 17.76 9.83
C TYR A 262 -5.41 17.05 9.77
N ASP A 263 -6.39 17.71 9.16
CA ASP A 263 -7.71 17.12 8.89
C ASP A 263 -7.68 16.15 7.70
N CYS A 264 -6.97 15.03 7.88
CA CYS A 264 -7.10 13.90 6.99
C CYS A 264 -7.90 12.80 7.68
N THR A 265 -9.11 12.53 7.16
CA THR A 265 -10.03 11.52 7.66
C THR A 265 -9.37 10.15 7.87
N LYS A 266 -8.36 9.80 7.07
CA LYS A 266 -7.58 8.55 7.24
C LYS A 266 -6.81 8.51 8.56
N PHE A 267 -6.23 9.63 8.97
CA PHE A 267 -5.44 9.72 10.21
C PHE A 267 -6.34 9.64 11.42
N VAL A 268 -7.42 10.44 11.40
CA VAL A 268 -8.41 10.51 12.47
C VAL A 268 -9.02 9.14 12.71
N LYS A 269 -9.47 8.43 11.65
CA LYS A 269 -10.05 7.09 11.77
C LYS A 269 -9.09 6.08 12.40
N LEU A 270 -7.81 6.06 11.97
CA LEU A 270 -6.81 5.11 12.49
C LEU A 270 -6.49 5.37 13.96
N LEU A 271 -6.26 6.63 14.32
CA LEU A 271 -5.91 7.01 15.69
C LEU A 271 -7.11 6.86 16.63
N TYR A 272 -8.31 7.24 16.19
CA TYR A 272 -9.54 7.08 16.97
C TYR A 272 -9.86 5.61 17.26
N ALA A 273 -9.69 4.72 16.27
CA ALA A 273 -9.87 3.28 16.49
C ALA A 273 -8.90 2.72 17.54
N GLU A 274 -7.63 3.15 17.48
CA GLU A 274 -6.60 2.76 18.45
C GLU A 274 -6.87 3.31 19.85
N PHE A 275 -7.34 4.56 19.95
CA PHE A 275 -7.76 5.17 21.21
C PHE A 275 -8.92 4.41 21.83
N LYS A 276 -9.97 4.15 21.05
CA LYS A 276 -11.16 3.45 21.55
C LYS A 276 -10.84 2.04 22.04
N SER A 277 -9.92 1.33 21.38
CA SER A 277 -9.52 -0.03 21.79
C SER A 277 -8.64 -0.02 23.04
N SER A 278 -7.67 0.91 23.11
CA SER A 278 -6.68 0.94 24.18
C SER A 278 -7.24 1.59 25.45
N TRP A 279 -8.08 2.63 25.29
CA TRP A 279 -8.54 3.54 26.34
C TRP A 279 -10.08 3.68 26.35
N PRO A 280 -10.83 2.61 26.62
CA PRO A 280 -12.30 2.60 26.47
C PRO A 280 -13.05 3.54 27.42
N ASN A 281 -12.42 3.99 28.51
CA ASN A 281 -13.04 4.84 29.53
C ASN A 281 -12.70 6.33 29.38
N MET A 282 -11.83 6.69 28.42
CA MET A 282 -11.45 8.07 28.19
C MET A 282 -12.37 8.64 27.10
N MET A 283 -13.27 9.55 27.47
CA MET A 283 -14.08 10.27 26.48
C MET A 283 -13.19 11.29 25.77
N LEU A 284 -13.08 11.13 24.44
CA LEU A 284 -12.50 12.10 23.52
C LEU A 284 -13.52 13.21 23.21
#